data_AF-A0A9P3PLZ6-F1
#
_entry.id   AF-A0A9P3PLZ6-F1
#
_cell.length_a   1.000
_cell.length_b   1.000
_cell.length_c   1.000
_cell.angle_alpha   90.00
_cell.angle_beta   90.00
_cell.angle_gamma   90.00
#
_symmetry.space_group_name_H-M   'P 1'
#
loop_
_entity.id
_entity.type
_entity.pdbx_description
1 polymer ?
#
loop_
_entity_poly.entity_id
_entity_poly.type
_entity_poly.pdbx_seq_one_letter_code
_entity_poly.pdbx_strand_id
1 'polypeptide(L)'
;MATPLLQEFPELSHLSREDLEDLLVDPMYFQAIFYSLDRVKALYQTQAELGMANESIANSNLRLQESLYKLRSETQEAFDEAKALESRWKEVEKEQRDVYQRFTPQFLLMRLRHSTIAQDDASEALATAFIQQQQQPSSNGTAITTPNGAMGVDEFIKEFKELRKVYHKRAMWAERIWRNLIAKPSPALRRTNERSTSGS
;
A
#
# COMPACT_ATOMS: atom_id res chain seq x y z
N MET A 1 -43.65 61.99 44.86
CA MET A 1 -42.17 62.02 44.72
C MET A 1 -41.76 60.63 44.30
N ALA A 2 -41.07 60.48 43.16
CA ALA A 2 -40.57 59.17 42.73
C ALA A 2 -39.41 58.79 43.66
N THR A 3 -39.58 57.72 44.44
CA THR A 3 -38.50 57.15 45.23
C THR A 3 -37.51 56.45 44.29
N PRO A 4 -36.21 56.35 44.66
CA PRO A 4 -35.20 55.69 43.81
C PRO A 4 -35.58 54.24 43.44
N LEU A 5 -36.32 53.56 44.32
CA LEU A 5 -36.89 52.23 44.08
C LEU A 5 -37.88 52.20 42.91
N LEU A 6 -38.74 53.22 42.78
CA LEU A 6 -39.69 53.34 41.68
C LEU A 6 -39.03 53.78 40.36
N GLN A 7 -37.79 54.28 40.43
CA GLN A 7 -37.00 54.66 39.27
C GLN A 7 -36.26 53.44 38.67
N GLU A 8 -35.82 52.51 39.52
CA GLU A 8 -35.24 51.23 39.10
C GLU A 8 -36.31 50.18 38.74
N PHE A 9 -37.48 50.25 39.39
CA PHE A 9 -38.61 49.33 39.18
C PHE A 9 -39.88 50.11 38.83
N PRO A 10 -39.98 50.64 37.59
CA PRO A 10 -41.15 51.41 37.16
C PRO A 10 -42.44 50.56 37.17
N GLU A 11 -42.30 49.24 37.10
CA GLU A 11 -43.41 48.29 37.19
C GLU A 11 -44.05 48.24 38.58
N LEU A 12 -43.46 48.85 39.61
CA LEU A 12 -44.09 48.97 40.94
C LEU A 12 -44.79 50.32 41.15
N SER A 13 -44.74 51.23 40.16
CA SER A 13 -45.25 52.61 40.30
C SER A 13 -46.77 52.74 40.29
N HIS A 14 -47.48 51.71 39.85
CA HIS A 14 -48.94 51.67 39.81
C HIS A 14 -49.56 51.04 41.07
N LEU A 15 -48.74 50.48 41.97
CA LEU A 15 -49.21 49.91 43.24
C LEU A 15 -49.36 51.00 44.31
N SER A 16 -50.39 50.88 45.15
CA SER A 16 -50.57 51.78 46.29
C SER A 16 -49.60 51.45 47.42
N ARG A 17 -49.45 52.37 48.38
CA ARG A 17 -48.59 52.15 49.56
C ARG A 17 -49.06 50.97 50.41
N GLU A 18 -50.38 50.79 50.52
CA GLU A 18 -51.00 49.68 51.24
C GLU A 18 -50.69 48.35 50.53
N ASP A 19 -50.77 48.31 49.18
CA ASP A 19 -50.38 47.13 48.40
C ASP A 19 -48.90 46.77 48.56
N LEU A 20 -48.01 47.77 48.68
CA LEU A 20 -46.58 47.58 48.91
C LEU A 20 -46.27 47.04 50.31
N GLU A 21 -47.06 47.43 51.33
CA GLU A 21 -46.95 46.90 52.69
C GLU A 21 -47.50 45.47 52.75
N ASP A 22 -48.62 45.19 52.08
CA ASP A 22 -49.19 43.84 51.94
C ASP A 22 -48.27 42.91 51.15
N LEU A 23 -47.55 43.41 50.14
CA LEU A 23 -46.51 42.67 49.41
C LEU A 23 -45.36 42.20 50.32
N LEU A 24 -45.07 42.97 51.38
CA LEU A 24 -43.98 42.67 52.32
C LEU A 24 -44.43 41.69 53.42
N VAL A 25 -45.73 41.63 53.70
CA VAL A 25 -46.34 40.83 54.76
C VAL A 25 -46.86 39.49 54.24
N ASP A 26 -47.41 39.43 53.02
CA ASP A 26 -47.94 38.21 52.39
C ASP A 26 -47.01 37.68 51.29
N PRO A 27 -46.29 36.57 51.53
CA PRO A 27 -45.45 35.91 50.53
C PRO A 27 -46.19 35.46 49.28
N MET A 28 -47.48 35.10 49.39
CA MET A 28 -48.27 34.65 48.25
C MET A 28 -48.67 35.80 47.34
N TYR A 29 -48.97 36.96 47.94
CA TYR A 29 -49.25 38.18 47.18
C TYR A 29 -47.98 38.68 46.45
N PHE A 30 -46.82 38.68 47.13
CA PHE A 30 -45.54 38.97 46.50
C PHE A 30 -45.28 38.05 45.30
N GLN A 31 -45.49 36.75 45.49
CA GLN A 31 -45.21 35.76 44.46
C GLN A 31 -46.14 35.92 43.25
N ALA A 32 -47.43 36.22 43.48
CA ALA A 32 -48.39 36.52 42.42
C ALA A 32 -47.98 37.75 41.60
N ILE A 33 -47.58 38.85 42.25
CA ILE A 33 -47.12 40.06 41.55
C ILE A 33 -45.79 39.79 40.84
N PHE A 34 -44.86 39.06 41.45
CA PHE A 34 -43.57 38.70 40.85
C PHE A 34 -43.75 37.90 39.55
N TYR A 35 -44.63 36.89 39.53
CA TYR A 35 -44.96 36.15 38.31
C TYR A 35 -45.81 36.94 37.31
N SER A 36 -46.41 38.06 37.73
CA SER A 36 -47.16 38.94 36.84
C SER A 36 -46.26 39.87 36.01
N LEU A 37 -45.03 40.15 36.49
CA LEU A 37 -44.06 41.01 35.81
C LEU A 37 -43.69 40.45 34.44
N ASP A 38 -43.74 41.30 33.41
CA ASP A 38 -43.50 40.88 32.03
C ASP A 38 -42.07 40.38 31.82
N ARG A 39 -41.10 41.02 32.48
CA ARG A 39 -39.70 40.57 32.46
C ARG A 39 -39.54 39.16 33.03
N VAL A 40 -40.27 38.83 34.10
CA VAL A 40 -40.20 37.53 34.77
C VAL A 40 -40.88 36.46 33.90
N LYS A 41 -42.04 36.76 33.33
CA LYS A 41 -42.72 35.89 32.35
C LYS A 41 -41.83 35.59 31.13
N ALA A 42 -41.20 36.62 30.56
CA ALA A 42 -40.27 36.45 29.44
C ALA A 42 -39.07 35.56 29.81
N LEU A 43 -38.54 35.72 31.03
CA LEU A 43 -37.46 34.87 31.53
C LEU A 43 -37.89 33.41 31.67
N TYR A 44 -39.05 33.13 32.26
CA TYR A 44 -39.57 31.75 32.34
C TYR A 44 -39.88 31.16 30.97
N GLN A 45 -40.40 31.97 30.05
CA GLN A 45 -40.67 31.53 28.68
C GLN A 45 -39.37 31.17 27.95
N THR A 46 -38.34 32.02 28.00
CA THR A 46 -37.03 31.71 27.42
C THR A 46 -36.37 30.50 28.08
N GLN A 47 -36.51 30.33 29.39
CA GLN A 47 -36.02 29.15 30.10
C GLN A 47 -36.71 27.87 29.61
N ALA A 48 -38.03 27.90 29.44
CA ALA A 48 -38.80 26.78 28.92
C ALA A 48 -38.41 26.46 27.46
N GLU A 49 -38.25 27.47 26.62
CA GLU A 49 -37.82 27.33 25.23
C GLU A 49 -36.41 26.70 25.13
N LEU A 50 -35.46 27.17 25.94
CA LEU A 50 -34.11 26.57 26.02
C LEU A 50 -34.14 25.13 26.54
N GLY A 51 -35.02 24.83 27.50
CA GLY A 51 -35.24 23.47 28.01
C GLY A 51 -35.71 22.53 26.90
N MET A 52 -36.75 22.92 26.17
CA MET A 52 -37.29 22.14 25.04
C MET A 52 -36.26 21.99 23.91
N ALA A 53 -35.50 23.04 23.61
CA ALA A 53 -34.44 22.99 22.60
C ALA A 53 -33.34 22.00 23.00
N ASN A 54 -32.87 22.05 24.24
CA ASN A 54 -31.87 21.10 24.75
C ASN A 54 -32.38 19.66 24.75
N GLU A 55 -33.62 19.44 25.15
CA GLU A 55 -34.24 18.11 25.12
C GLU A 55 -34.34 17.58 23.68
N SER A 56 -34.72 18.42 22.73
CA SER A 56 -34.79 18.04 21.31
C SER A 56 -33.41 17.65 20.75
N ILE A 57 -32.35 18.37 21.15
CA ILE A 57 -30.97 18.07 20.76
C ILE A 57 -30.51 16.76 21.40
N ALA A 58 -30.79 16.55 22.68
CA ALA A 58 -30.45 15.31 23.38
C ALA A 58 -31.13 14.09 22.73
N ASN A 59 -32.42 14.21 22.40
CA ASN A 59 -33.17 13.16 21.71
C ASN A 59 -32.61 12.87 20.31
N SER A 60 -32.22 13.93 19.56
CA SER A 60 -31.57 13.77 18.26
C SER A 60 -30.22 13.05 18.38
N ASN A 61 -29.40 13.43 19.36
CA ASN A 61 -28.11 12.80 19.62
C ASN A 61 -28.27 11.31 19.98
N LEU A 62 -29.21 10.98 20.87
CA LEU A 62 -29.51 9.60 21.25
C LEU A 62 -29.97 8.77 20.05
N ARG A 63 -30.82 9.34 19.18
CA ARG A 63 -31.29 8.64 17.99
C ARG A 63 -30.16 8.36 16.98
N LEU A 64 -29.22 9.29 16.83
CA LEU A 64 -28.09 9.12 15.91
C LEU A 64 -27.00 8.20 16.47
N GLN A 65 -26.90 8.07 17.78
CA GLN A 65 -25.85 7.33 18.48
C GLN A 65 -25.67 5.91 17.92
N GLU A 66 -26.73 5.11 17.86
CA GLU A 66 -26.66 3.72 17.40
C GLU A 66 -26.19 3.62 15.94
N SER A 67 -26.72 4.46 15.06
CA SER A 67 -26.33 4.49 13.65
C SER A 67 -24.85 4.87 13.46
N LEU A 68 -24.34 5.80 14.27
CA LEU A 68 -22.94 6.23 14.23
C LEU A 68 -22.01 5.16 14.79
N TYR A 69 -22.41 4.43 15.84
CA TYR A 69 -21.64 3.29 16.34
C TYR A 69 -21.55 2.18 15.32
N LYS A 70 -22.68 1.85 14.66
CA LYS A 70 -22.72 0.85 13.60
C LYS A 70 -21.85 1.24 12.40
N LEU A 71 -21.96 2.49 11.94
CA LEU A 71 -21.12 2.99 10.87
C LEU A 71 -19.64 2.94 11.24
N ARG A 72 -19.29 3.32 12.48
CA ARG A 72 -17.92 3.23 12.98
C ARG A 72 -17.42 1.78 12.97
N SER A 73 -18.19 0.82 13.47
CA SER A 73 -17.78 -0.59 13.44
C SER A 73 -17.60 -1.11 12.02
N GLU A 74 -18.53 -0.80 11.11
CA GLU A 74 -18.41 -1.21 9.69
C GLU A 74 -17.16 -0.61 9.03
N THR A 75 -16.87 0.67 9.28
CA THR A 75 -15.65 1.31 8.75
C THR A 75 -14.38 0.72 9.34
N GLN A 76 -14.41 0.33 10.62
CA GLN A 76 -13.27 -0.29 11.29
C GLN A 76 -13.01 -1.69 10.71
N GLU A 77 -14.05 -2.51 10.56
CA GLU A 77 -13.96 -3.84 9.97
C GLU A 77 -13.44 -3.79 8.53
N ALA A 78 -13.98 -2.88 7.70
CA ALA A 78 -13.53 -2.71 6.33
C ALA A 78 -12.07 -2.23 6.25
N PHE A 79 -11.64 -1.37 7.19
CA PHE A 79 -10.26 -0.91 7.27
C PHE A 79 -9.31 -2.05 7.68
N ASP A 80 -9.71 -2.85 8.67
CA ASP A 80 -8.92 -3.98 9.15
C ASP A 80 -8.80 -5.07 8.07
N GLU A 81 -9.87 -5.33 7.31
CA GLU A 81 -9.84 -6.22 6.14
C GLU A 81 -8.89 -5.69 5.06
N ALA A 82 -8.99 -4.40 4.71
CA ALA A 82 -8.10 -3.79 3.73
C ALA A 82 -6.62 -3.88 4.16
N LYS A 83 -6.34 -3.71 5.46
CA LYS A 83 -4.98 -3.85 6.01
C LYS A 83 -4.48 -5.29 5.97
N ALA A 84 -5.35 -6.26 6.25
CA ALA A 84 -5.01 -7.68 6.13
C ALA A 84 -4.71 -8.04 4.66
N LEU A 85 -5.51 -7.55 3.71
CA LEU A 85 -5.29 -7.74 2.28
C LEU A 85 -4.00 -7.07 1.80
N GLU A 86 -3.66 -5.87 2.31
CA GLU A 86 -2.40 -5.19 2.03
C GLU A 86 -1.19 -6.03 2.49
N SER A 87 -1.28 -6.63 3.68
CA SER A 87 -0.23 -7.53 4.18
C SER A 87 -0.07 -8.76 3.30
N ARG A 88 -1.19 -9.43 2.97
CA ARG A 88 -1.20 -10.60 2.09
C ARG A 88 -0.66 -10.28 0.70
N TRP A 89 -0.98 -9.10 0.16
CA TRP A 89 -0.46 -8.65 -1.13
C TRP A 89 1.07 -8.56 -1.13
N LYS A 90 1.67 -8.02 -0.06
CA LYS A 90 3.14 -7.92 0.06
C LYS A 90 3.81 -9.30 0.06
N GLU A 91 3.19 -10.30 0.69
CA GLU A 91 3.68 -11.68 0.69
C GLU A 91 3.63 -12.27 -0.72
N VAL A 92 2.48 -12.19 -1.38
CA VAL A 92 2.29 -12.71 -2.75
C VAL A 92 3.19 -12.00 -3.76
N GLU A 93 3.38 -10.69 -3.62
CA GLU A 93 4.29 -9.92 -4.48
C GLU A 93 5.74 -10.38 -4.30
N LYS A 94 6.15 -10.69 -3.07
CA LYS A 94 7.48 -11.24 -2.79
C LYS A 94 7.64 -12.63 -3.42
N GLU A 95 6.68 -13.52 -3.24
CA GLU A 95 6.69 -14.85 -3.87
C GLU A 95 6.74 -14.76 -5.39
N GLN A 96 5.95 -13.87 -5.98
CA GLN A 96 5.98 -13.60 -7.41
C GLN A 96 7.37 -13.13 -7.83
N ARG A 97 7.96 -12.17 -7.12
CA ARG A 97 9.28 -11.64 -7.44
C ARG A 97 10.35 -12.74 -7.40
N ASP A 98 10.31 -13.61 -6.40
CA ASP A 98 11.26 -14.70 -6.23
C ASP A 98 11.14 -15.73 -7.37
N VAL A 99 9.92 -16.07 -7.78
CA VAL A 99 9.68 -16.96 -8.93
C VAL A 99 10.13 -16.30 -10.23
N TYR A 100 9.75 -15.05 -10.46
CA TYR A 100 10.03 -14.33 -11.71
C TYR A 100 11.51 -13.96 -11.86
N GLN A 101 12.26 -13.80 -10.77
CA GLN A 101 13.70 -13.46 -10.80
C GLN A 101 14.47 -14.40 -11.75
N ARG A 102 14.17 -15.70 -11.70
CA ARG A 102 14.81 -16.76 -12.50
C ARG A 102 14.46 -16.71 -13.99
N PHE A 103 13.39 -16.01 -14.34
CA PHE A 103 12.92 -15.83 -15.70
C PHE A 103 13.14 -14.40 -16.21
N THR A 104 13.79 -13.56 -15.41
CA THR A 104 14.17 -12.23 -15.89
C THR A 104 15.13 -12.36 -17.08
N PRO A 105 14.99 -11.51 -18.11
CA PRO A 105 15.87 -11.55 -19.27
C PRO A 105 17.36 -11.45 -18.91
N GLN A 106 17.68 -10.70 -17.85
CA GLN A 106 19.03 -10.56 -17.31
C GLN A 106 19.55 -11.89 -16.75
N PHE A 107 18.76 -12.58 -15.92
CA PHE A 107 19.14 -13.87 -15.35
C PHE A 107 19.27 -14.95 -16.42
N LEU A 108 18.34 -14.98 -17.39
CA LEU A 108 18.41 -15.92 -18.52
C LEU A 108 19.66 -15.67 -19.37
N LEU A 109 20.02 -14.41 -19.62
CA LEU A 109 21.26 -14.06 -20.33
C LEU A 109 22.51 -14.49 -19.55
N MET A 110 22.55 -14.25 -18.24
CA MET A 110 23.64 -14.71 -17.36
C MET A 110 23.79 -16.24 -17.44
N ARG A 111 22.69 -16.97 -17.31
CA ARG A 111 22.68 -18.44 -17.41
C ARG A 111 23.14 -18.92 -18.80
N LEU A 112 22.71 -18.24 -19.87
CA LEU A 112 23.18 -18.54 -21.23
C LEU A 112 24.68 -18.32 -21.36
N ARG A 113 25.22 -17.22 -20.82
CA ARG A 113 26.67 -16.94 -20.81
C ARG A 113 27.46 -18.01 -20.07
N HIS A 114 27.03 -18.41 -18.87
CA HIS A 114 27.68 -19.52 -18.16
C HIS A 114 27.66 -20.83 -18.97
N SER A 115 26.53 -21.13 -19.62
CA SER A 115 26.42 -22.31 -20.49
C SER A 115 27.26 -22.22 -21.76
N THR A 116 27.56 -21.01 -22.25
CA THR A 116 28.50 -20.78 -23.36
C THR A 116 29.94 -21.02 -22.90
N ILE A 117 30.34 -20.49 -21.75
CA ILE A 117 31.69 -20.68 -21.18
C ILE A 117 31.93 -22.17 -20.92
N ALA A 118 31.02 -22.85 -20.22
CA ALA A 118 31.15 -24.29 -19.96
C ALA A 118 31.23 -25.13 -21.25
N GLN A 119 30.61 -24.66 -22.35
CA GLN A 119 30.71 -25.32 -23.65
C GLN A 119 32.08 -25.09 -24.31
N ASP A 120 32.66 -23.91 -24.11
CA ASP A 120 34.01 -23.54 -24.55
C ASP A 120 35.03 -24.44 -23.82
N ASP A 121 34.98 -24.44 -22.49
CA ASP A 121 35.83 -25.25 -21.61
C ASP A 121 35.74 -26.74 -21.96
N ALA A 122 34.53 -27.27 -22.22
CA ALA A 122 34.36 -28.66 -22.64
C ALA A 122 35.00 -28.95 -24.01
N SER A 123 34.92 -28.01 -24.95
CA SER A 123 35.56 -28.16 -26.26
C SER A 123 37.09 -28.08 -26.15
N GLU A 124 37.61 -27.22 -25.29
CA GLU A 124 39.04 -27.12 -25.02
C GLU A 124 39.56 -28.37 -24.30
N ALA A 125 38.86 -28.88 -23.29
CA ALA A 125 39.22 -30.11 -22.60
C ALA A 125 39.27 -31.31 -23.55
N LEU A 126 38.32 -31.43 -24.48
CA LEU A 126 38.30 -32.46 -25.51
C LEU A 126 39.54 -32.32 -26.43
N ALA A 127 39.86 -31.10 -26.87
CA ALA A 127 41.05 -30.82 -27.67
C ALA A 127 42.35 -31.17 -26.93
N THR A 128 42.48 -30.80 -25.65
CA THR A 128 43.64 -31.12 -24.83
C THR A 128 43.80 -32.64 -24.64
N ALA A 129 42.70 -33.35 -24.36
CA ALA A 129 42.72 -34.81 -24.21
C ALA A 129 43.17 -35.52 -25.48
N PHE A 130 42.70 -35.06 -26.65
CA PHE A 130 43.11 -35.59 -27.94
C PHE A 130 44.61 -35.39 -28.21
N ILE A 131 45.14 -34.19 -27.93
CA ILE A 131 46.57 -33.88 -28.06
C ILE A 131 47.40 -34.76 -27.11
N GLN A 132 46.96 -34.94 -25.87
CA GLN A 132 47.65 -35.77 -24.88
C GLN A 132 47.68 -37.25 -25.31
N GLN A 133 46.60 -37.76 -25.90
CA GLN A 133 46.53 -39.12 -26.43
C GLN A 133 47.47 -39.34 -27.63
N GLN A 134 47.65 -38.32 -28.49
CA GLN A 134 48.61 -38.36 -29.59
C GLN A 134 50.08 -38.32 -29.13
N GLN A 135 50.36 -37.74 -27.96
CA GLN A 135 51.71 -37.59 -27.42
C GLN A 135 52.21 -38.80 -26.60
N GLN A 136 51.38 -39.81 -26.34
CA GLN A 136 51.83 -41.02 -25.66
C GLN A 136 52.72 -41.89 -26.59
N PRO A 137 53.99 -42.16 -26.23
CA PRO A 137 54.84 -43.04 -27.01
C PRO A 137 54.30 -44.46 -26.94
N SER A 138 54.09 -45.08 -28.11
CA SER A 138 53.67 -46.47 -28.26
C SER A 138 54.73 -47.43 -27.71
N SER A 139 54.72 -47.68 -26.40
CA SER A 139 55.62 -48.64 -25.75
C SER A 139 55.03 -50.04 -25.78
N ASN A 140 54.87 -50.63 -26.97
CA ASN A 140 55.03 -52.06 -27.21
C ASN A 140 54.90 -52.36 -28.71
N GLY A 141 56.01 -52.82 -29.29
CA GLY A 141 56.10 -53.14 -30.70
C GLY A 141 55.31 -54.40 -31.05
N THR A 142 54.36 -54.27 -31.95
CA THR A 142 54.14 -55.24 -33.03
C THR A 142 53.27 -54.56 -34.09
N ALA A 143 53.86 -54.29 -35.25
CA ALA A 143 53.14 -53.78 -36.40
C ALA A 143 52.23 -54.87 -36.96
N ILE A 144 50.91 -54.66 -36.93
CA ILE A 144 49.91 -55.13 -37.90
C ILE A 144 48.70 -54.19 -37.74
N THR A 145 48.42 -53.43 -38.82
CA THR A 145 47.23 -52.62 -39.09
C THR A 145 46.83 -51.56 -38.06
N THR A 146 46.88 -50.31 -38.48
CA THR A 146 46.17 -49.15 -37.92
C THR A 146 44.68 -49.21 -38.29
N PRO A 147 43.75 -49.33 -37.32
CA PRO A 147 42.41 -48.76 -37.48
C PRO A 147 42.07 -47.71 -36.40
N ASN A 148 42.88 -47.56 -35.34
CA ASN A 148 42.54 -46.68 -34.21
C ASN A 148 43.02 -45.22 -34.36
N GLY A 149 43.87 -44.89 -35.32
CA GLY A 149 44.33 -43.52 -35.56
C GLY A 149 43.33 -42.69 -36.37
N ALA A 150 42.89 -43.21 -37.52
CA ALA A 150 41.96 -42.50 -38.41
C ALA A 150 40.54 -42.44 -37.85
N MET A 151 40.01 -43.55 -37.30
CA MET A 151 38.67 -43.55 -36.69
C MET A 151 38.59 -42.66 -35.45
N GLY A 152 39.65 -42.63 -34.62
CA GLY A 152 39.70 -41.74 -33.45
C GLY A 152 39.85 -40.26 -33.83
N VAL A 153 40.54 -39.94 -34.93
CA VAL A 153 40.62 -38.58 -35.49
C VAL A 153 39.27 -38.15 -36.06
N ASP A 154 38.60 -39.01 -36.83
CA ASP A 154 37.31 -38.70 -37.43
C ASP A 154 36.20 -38.54 -36.36
N GLU A 155 36.24 -39.38 -35.32
CA GLU A 155 35.36 -39.28 -34.15
C GLU A 155 35.61 -37.98 -33.37
N PHE A 156 36.88 -37.65 -33.09
CA PHE A 156 37.27 -36.37 -32.49
C PHE A 156 36.75 -35.18 -33.31
N ILE A 157 36.99 -35.18 -34.63
CA ILE A 157 36.57 -34.09 -35.52
C ILE A 157 35.04 -33.93 -35.46
N LYS A 158 34.31 -35.05 -35.45
CA LYS A 158 32.84 -35.05 -35.37
C LYS A 158 32.36 -34.46 -34.04
N GLU A 159 32.88 -34.93 -32.92
CA GLU A 159 32.49 -34.47 -31.58
C GLU A 159 32.88 -33.01 -31.34
N PHE A 160 34.11 -32.63 -31.67
CA PHE A 160 34.60 -31.26 -31.54
C PHE A 160 33.77 -30.29 -32.39
N LYS A 161 33.44 -30.65 -33.64
CA LYS A 161 32.57 -29.83 -34.50
C LYS A 161 31.19 -29.63 -33.89
N GLU A 162 30.57 -30.68 -33.33
CA GLU A 162 29.26 -30.54 -32.69
C GLU A 162 29.33 -29.68 -31.43
N LEU A 163 30.39 -29.80 -30.60
CA LEU A 163 30.58 -28.92 -29.45
C LEU A 163 30.74 -27.44 -29.85
N ARG A 164 31.59 -27.15 -30.84
CA ARG A 164 31.82 -25.78 -31.34
C ARG A 164 30.58 -25.19 -32.03
N LYS A 165 29.80 -26.01 -32.73
CA LYS A 165 28.52 -25.59 -33.32
C LYS A 165 27.52 -25.16 -32.25
N VAL A 166 27.42 -25.90 -31.14
CA VAL A 166 26.58 -25.51 -30.00
C VAL A 166 27.09 -24.22 -29.35
N TYR A 167 28.40 -24.09 -29.15
CA TYR A 167 29.03 -22.87 -28.64
C TYR A 167 28.66 -21.65 -29.49
N HIS A 168 28.92 -21.69 -30.81
CA HIS A 168 28.66 -20.55 -31.69
C HIS A 168 27.18 -20.18 -31.78
N LYS A 169 26.28 -21.17 -31.74
CA LYS A 169 24.85 -20.92 -31.60
C LYS A 169 24.56 -20.14 -30.32
N ARG A 170 25.01 -20.62 -29.16
CA ARG A 170 24.77 -19.95 -27.87
C ARG A 170 25.36 -18.55 -27.83
N ALA A 171 26.57 -18.35 -28.37
CA ALA A 171 27.23 -17.04 -28.46
C ALA A 171 26.43 -16.03 -29.30
N MET A 172 25.97 -16.44 -30.49
CA MET A 172 25.13 -15.60 -31.36
C MET A 172 23.82 -15.20 -30.67
N TRP A 173 23.18 -16.14 -29.97
CA TRP A 173 21.95 -15.87 -29.21
C TRP A 173 22.20 -14.94 -28.02
N ALA A 174 23.30 -15.12 -27.28
CA ALA A 174 23.67 -14.25 -26.17
C ALA A 174 23.89 -12.80 -26.63
N GLU A 175 24.63 -12.61 -27.72
CA GLU A 175 24.87 -11.30 -28.34
C GLU A 175 23.58 -10.63 -28.83
N ARG A 176 22.66 -11.42 -29.39
CA ARG A 176 21.37 -10.91 -29.85
C ARG A 176 20.49 -10.45 -28.68
N ILE A 177 20.41 -11.27 -27.62
CA ILE A 177 19.64 -10.94 -26.42
C ILE A 177 20.22 -9.71 -25.74
N TRP A 178 21.54 -9.64 -25.58
CA TRP A 178 22.22 -8.50 -24.97
C TRP A 178 21.97 -7.19 -25.73
N ARG A 179 22.08 -7.21 -27.07
CA ARG A 179 21.75 -6.04 -27.91
C ARG A 179 20.31 -5.58 -27.76
N ASN A 180 19.36 -6.51 -27.75
CA ASN A 180 17.95 -6.19 -27.57
C ASN A 180 17.65 -5.61 -26.17
N LEU A 181 18.39 -6.05 -25.16
CA LEU A 181 18.25 -5.61 -23.77
C LEU A 181 18.78 -4.18 -23.56
N ILE A 182 19.83 -3.80 -24.29
CA ILE A 182 20.39 -2.44 -24.28
C ILE A 182 19.53 -1.49 -25.10
N ALA A 183 19.02 -1.93 -26.26
CA ALA A 183 18.21 -1.10 -27.15
C ALA A 183 16.81 -0.78 -26.59
N LYS A 184 16.32 -1.53 -25.61
CA LYS A 184 15.02 -1.30 -24.97
C LYS A 184 15.15 -1.38 -23.44
N PRO A 185 15.49 -0.28 -22.75
CA PRO A 185 15.42 -0.27 -21.29
C PRO A 185 13.97 -0.57 -20.85
N SER A 186 13.85 -1.41 -19.83
CA SER A 186 12.60 -1.97 -19.34
C SER A 186 11.53 -0.88 -19.10
N PRO A 187 10.27 -1.06 -19.57
CA PRO A 187 9.19 -0.08 -19.38
C PRO A 187 8.77 0.11 -17.92
N ALA A 188 9.31 -0.68 -16.98
CA ALA A 188 9.01 -0.61 -15.56
C ALA A 188 9.41 0.74 -14.90
N LEU A 189 10.30 1.52 -15.52
CA LEU A 189 10.71 2.85 -15.03
C LEU A 189 9.91 4.02 -15.61
N ARG A 190 8.95 3.77 -16.52
CA ARG A 190 8.11 4.85 -17.10
C ARG A 190 6.84 5.14 -16.29
N ARG A 191 6.34 4.20 -15.49
CA ARG A 191 5.04 4.35 -14.80
C ARG A 191 5.09 5.14 -13.49
N THR A 192 6.26 5.44 -12.93
CA THR A 192 6.37 6.24 -11.70
C THR A 192 6.37 7.74 -11.95
N ASN A 193 6.50 8.20 -13.20
CA ASN A 193 6.66 9.62 -13.51
C ASN A 193 5.39 10.29 -14.07
N GLU A 194 4.30 9.55 -14.27
CA GLU A 194 3.03 10.09 -14.80
C GLU A 194 1.93 10.27 -13.74
N ARG A 195 2.20 9.92 -12.46
CA ARG A 195 1.21 10.07 -11.37
C ARG A 195 1.44 11.31 -10.48
N SER A 196 2.47 12.10 -10.75
CA SER A 196 2.79 13.33 -10.00
C SER A 196 2.37 14.63 -10.70
N THR A 197 1.87 14.58 -11.93
CA THR A 197 1.57 15.78 -12.74
C THR A 197 0.08 16.07 -12.96
N SER A 198 -0.84 15.27 -12.40
CA SER A 198 -2.29 15.48 -12.54
C SER A 198 -2.98 16.03 -11.28
N GLY A 199 -2.24 16.74 -10.42
CA GLY A 199 -2.75 17.32 -9.18
C GLY A 199 -2.12 18.68 -8.89
N SER A 200 -2.44 19.69 -9.70
CA SER A 200 -2.33 21.11 -9.39
C SER A 200 -3.40 21.87 -10.17
#